data_AF-A0A0N4YXN1-F1
#
_entry.id   AF-A0A0N4YXN1-F1
#
_cell.length_a   1.000
_cell.length_b   1.000
_cell.length_c   1.000
_cell.angle_alpha   90.00
_cell.angle_beta   90.00
_cell.angle_gamma   90.00
#
_symmetry.space_group_name_H-M   'P 1'
#
loop_
_entity.id
_entity.type
_entity.pdbx_description
1 polymer ?
#
loop_
_entity_poly.entity_id
_entity_poly.type
_entity_poly.pdbx_seq_one_letter_code
_entity_poly.pdbx_strand_id
1 'polypeptide(L)'
;MQLLRHPMARSKRVGDMFQLANVASISEQECWGEERKERELRMKNSAYLTPYGLALAIQAHARRCSDFAQAVEQAQGINFEHPALFPWPVRYDVG
;
A
#
# COMPACT_ATOMS: atom_id res chain seq x y z
N MET A 1 -11.78 -3.12 11.63
CA MET A 1 -10.57 -2.27 11.52
C MET A 1 -9.38 -3.19 11.73
N GLN A 2 -8.60 -3.56 10.71
CA GLN A 2 -7.21 -3.92 11.02
C GLN A 2 -6.52 -2.58 11.21
N LEU A 3 -6.51 -2.14 12.48
CA LEU A 3 -5.69 -1.03 12.90
C LEU A 3 -4.25 -1.40 12.56
N LEU A 4 -3.54 -0.50 11.88
CA LEU A 4 -2.08 -0.64 11.72
C LEU A 4 -1.51 -0.99 13.09
N ARG A 5 -0.69 -2.05 13.14
CA ARG A 5 -0.19 -2.61 14.41
C ARG A 5 0.56 -1.54 15.20
N HIS A 6 1.27 -0.67 14.49
CA HIS A 6 2.13 0.35 15.06
C HIS A 6 1.38 1.65 15.45
N PRO A 7 1.44 2.13 16.71
CA PRO A 7 0.81 3.38 17.15
C PRO A 7 1.23 4.63 16.35
N MET A 8 2.55 4.78 16.10
CA MET A 8 3.08 5.87 15.27
C MET A 8 2.48 5.89 13.86
N ALA A 9 2.36 4.73 13.21
CA ALA A 9 1.77 4.62 11.88
C ALA A 9 0.32 5.14 11.85
N ARG A 10 -0.46 4.84 12.90
CA ARG A 10 -1.85 5.35 13.05
C ARG A 10 -1.92 6.87 13.24
N SER A 11 -0.89 7.47 13.84
CA SER A 11 -0.83 8.92 14.08
C SER A 11 -0.30 9.72 12.90
N LYS A 12 0.36 9.07 11.93
CA LYS A 12 0.98 9.74 10.79
C LYS A 12 -0.11 10.29 9.87
N ARG A 13 -0.08 11.60 9.61
CA ARG A 13 -0.97 12.23 8.64
C ARG A 13 -0.47 11.88 7.24
N VAL A 14 -1.41 11.44 6.39
CA VAL A 14 -1.16 11.09 4.99
C VAL A 14 -2.02 11.97 4.11
N GLY A 15 -1.45 12.52 3.05
CA GLY A 15 -2.14 13.39 2.09
C GLY A 15 -2.72 12.67 0.88
N ASP A 16 -2.24 11.46 0.60
CA ASP A 16 -2.61 10.70 -0.60
C ASP A 16 -2.47 9.18 -0.38
N MET A 17 -2.87 8.40 -1.39
CA MET A 17 -2.84 6.94 -1.35
C MET A 17 -1.41 6.38 -1.29
N PHE A 18 -0.42 7.03 -1.91
CA PHE A 18 0.96 6.58 -1.91
C PHE A 18 1.57 6.70 -0.52
N GLN A 19 1.28 7.80 0.18
CA GLN A 19 1.68 8.00 1.56
C GLN A 19 0.98 6.99 2.48
N LEU A 20 -0.29 6.69 2.25
CA LEU A 20 -1.01 5.65 3.02
C LEU A 20 -0.40 4.27 2.80
N ALA A 21 -0.10 3.92 1.54
CA ALA A 21 0.55 2.66 1.18
C ALA A 21 1.95 2.56 1.77
N ASN A 22 2.74 3.65 1.73
CA ASN A 22 4.06 3.70 2.35
C ASN A 22 4.01 3.42 3.85
N VAL A 23 3.08 4.08 4.56
CA VAL A 23 2.91 3.88 6.00
C VAL A 23 2.54 2.43 6.31
N ALA A 24 1.59 1.85 5.58
CA ALA A 24 1.22 0.44 5.74
C ALA A 24 2.36 -0.51 5.40
N SER A 25 3.13 -0.22 4.34
CA SER A 25 4.29 -1.01 3.93
C SER A 25 5.39 -1.05 4.97
N ILE A 26 5.62 0.05 5.69
CA ILE A 26 6.61 0.12 6.77
C ILE A 26 6.09 -0.57 8.04
N SER A 27 4.86 -0.26 8.47
CA SER A 27 4.39 -0.69 9.79
C SER A 27 4.08 -2.19 9.86
N GLU A 28 3.64 -2.78 8.76
CA GLU A 28 3.13 -4.15 8.74
C GLU A 28 4.18 -5.20 8.33
N GLN A 29 5.44 -4.81 8.15
CA GLN A 29 6.51 -5.78 7.92
C GLN A 29 6.98 -6.45 9.20
N GLU A 30 7.03 -7.78 9.22
CA GLU A 30 7.47 -8.54 10.40
C GLU A 30 8.99 -8.55 10.58
N CYS A 31 9.76 -8.44 9.48
CA CYS A 31 11.23 -8.48 9.51
C CYS A 31 11.89 -7.15 9.88
N TRP A 32 11.12 -6.07 10.03
CA TRP A 32 11.64 -4.78 10.46
C TRP A 32 11.42 -4.59 11.96
N GLY A 33 12.52 -4.38 12.69
CA GLY A 33 12.46 -4.02 14.10
C GLY A 33 11.75 -2.68 14.32
N GLU A 34 11.08 -2.54 15.45
CA GLU A 34 10.26 -1.37 15.80
C GLU A 34 11.04 -0.06 15.66
N GLU A 35 12.27 0.02 16.18
CA GLU A 35 13.08 1.24 16.10
C GLU A 35 13.35 1.68 14.63
N ARG A 36 13.60 0.71 13.75
CA ARG A 36 13.83 0.98 12.32
C ARG A 36 12.55 1.43 11.63
N LYS A 37 11.41 0.80 11.96
CA LYS A 37 10.09 1.22 11.46
C LYS A 37 9.77 2.64 11.87
N GLU A 38 9.94 2.97 13.14
CA GLU A 38 9.68 4.32 13.63
C GLU A 38 10.59 5.35 12.97
N ARG A 39 11.87 5.04 12.79
CA ARG A 39 12.82 5.91 12.11
C ARG A 39 12.37 6.20 10.68
N GLU A 40 11.98 5.17 9.94
CA GLU A 40 11.47 5.31 8.57
C GLU A 40 10.14 6.09 8.55
N LEU A 41 9.23 5.80 9.49
CA LEU A 41 7.96 6.53 9.62
C LEU A 41 8.16 8.01 9.92
N ARG A 42 9.25 8.42 10.59
CA ARG A 42 9.59 9.83 10.81
C ARG A 42 10.16 10.52 9.56
N MET A 43 10.64 9.77 8.57
CA MET A 43 11.15 10.36 7.34
C MET A 43 9.99 10.97 6.53
N LYS A 44 10.19 12.23 6.10
CA LYS A 44 9.22 12.96 5.26
C LYS A 44 9.14 12.38 3.84
N ASN A 45 10.24 11.82 3.35
CA ASN A 45 10.40 11.42 1.95
C ASN A 45 10.62 9.90 1.82
N SER A 46 10.09 9.10 2.74
CA SER A 46 10.16 7.65 2.60
C SER A 46 9.35 7.22 1.37
N ALA A 47 9.98 6.45 0.49
CA ALA A 47 9.38 5.88 -0.71
C ALA A 47 9.23 4.35 -0.61
N TYR A 48 9.24 3.81 0.61
CA TYR A 48 9.14 2.38 0.85
C TYR A 48 7.75 1.84 0.50
N LEU A 49 7.65 0.89 -0.43
CA LEU A 49 6.39 0.28 -0.83
C LEU A 49 6.53 -1.23 -0.95
N THR A 50 5.48 -1.93 -0.55
CA THR A 50 5.35 -3.38 -0.60
C THR A 50 3.98 -3.73 -1.16
N PRO A 51 3.84 -4.85 -1.90
CA PRO A 51 2.52 -5.29 -2.39
C PRO A 51 1.48 -5.42 -1.28
N TYR A 52 1.90 -5.92 -0.11
CA TYR A 52 1.02 -6.06 1.05
C TYR A 52 0.55 -4.70 1.61
N GLY A 53 1.45 -3.74 1.79
CA GLY A 53 1.07 -2.40 2.27
C GLY A 53 0.18 -1.66 1.27
N LEU A 54 0.39 -1.85 -0.03
CA LEU A 54 -0.49 -1.33 -1.07
C LEU A 54 -1.90 -1.93 -0.96
N ALA A 55 -2.01 -3.25 -0.82
CA ALA A 55 -3.30 -3.93 -0.63
C ALA A 55 -4.05 -3.43 0.61
N LEU A 56 -3.33 -3.20 1.72
CA LEU A 56 -3.92 -2.63 2.93
C LEU A 56 -4.40 -1.19 2.74
N ALA A 57 -3.65 -0.35 2.00
CA ALA A 57 -4.07 1.01 1.68
C ALA A 57 -5.32 1.03 0.79
N ILE A 58 -5.37 0.18 -0.24
CA ILE A 58 -6.55 0.00 -1.10
C ILE A 58 -7.75 -0.42 -0.27
N GLN A 59 -7.60 -1.43 0.61
CA GLN A 59 -8.68 -1.90 1.47
C GLN A 59 -9.15 -0.80 2.44
N ALA A 60 -8.22 -0.04 3.02
CA ALA A 60 -8.54 1.07 3.91
C ALA A 60 -9.29 2.20 3.16
N HIS A 61 -8.91 2.48 1.92
CA HIS A 61 -9.59 3.47 1.09
C HIS A 61 -10.99 3.03 0.68
N ALA A 62 -11.17 1.78 0.24
CA ALA A 62 -12.48 1.21 -0.10
C ALA A 62 -13.48 1.32 1.06
N ARG A 63 -13.03 1.10 2.30
CA ARG A 63 -13.91 1.27 3.47
C ARG A 63 -14.37 2.71 3.71
N ARG A 64 -13.65 3.71 3.19
CA ARG A 64 -13.94 5.14 3.39
C ARG A 64 -14.64 5.78 2.20
N CYS A 65 -14.43 5.25 1.00
CA CYS A 65 -14.97 5.77 -0.25
C CYS A 65 -15.91 4.71 -0.86
N SER A 66 -17.21 4.94 -0.74
CA SER A 66 -18.26 4.05 -1.27
C SER A 66 -18.12 3.85 -2.78
N ASP A 67 -17.83 4.91 -3.51
CA ASP A 67 -17.72 4.87 -4.97
C ASP A 67 -16.54 4.00 -5.39
N PHE A 68 -15.41 4.11 -4.67
CA PHE A 68 -14.26 3.25 -4.90
C PHE A 68 -14.55 1.79 -4.51
N ALA A 69 -15.24 1.54 -3.39
CA ALA A 69 -15.64 0.19 -3.01
C ALA A 69 -16.52 -0.46 -4.08
N GLN A 70 -17.53 0.26 -4.58
CA GLN A 70 -18.40 -0.21 -5.63
C GLN A 70 -17.63 -0.50 -6.92
N ALA A 71 -16.69 0.38 -7.28
CA ALA A 71 -15.83 0.15 -8.45
C ALA A 71 -14.95 -1.10 -8.29
N VAL A 72 -14.38 -1.34 -7.09
CA VAL A 72 -13.57 -2.54 -6.81
C VAL A 72 -14.43 -3.81 -6.86
N GLU A 73 -15.65 -3.79 -6.31
CA GLU A 73 -16.57 -4.93 -6.37
C GLU A 73 -16.99 -5.24 -7.81
N GLN A 74 -17.32 -4.21 -8.61
CA GLN A 74 -17.64 -4.38 -10.03
C GLN A 74 -16.47 -4.90 -10.86
N ALA A 75 -15.25 -4.50 -10.50
CA ALA A 75 -14.01 -4.93 -11.12
C ALA A 75 -13.59 -6.36 -10.75
N GLN A 76 -14.21 -6.96 -9.72
CA GLN A 76 -13.76 -8.23 -9.19
C GLN A 76 -14.00 -9.38 -10.19
N GLY A 77 -12.92 -10.07 -10.58
CA GLY A 77 -12.98 -11.15 -11.57
C GLY A 77 -12.98 -10.67 -13.02
N ILE A 78 -12.96 -9.37 -13.27
CA ILE A 78 -12.78 -8.80 -14.61
C ILE A 78 -11.27 -8.71 -14.90
N ASN A 79 -10.84 -9.31 -16.00
CA ASN A 79 -9.52 -9.05 -16.55
C ASN A 79 -9.58 -7.73 -17.31
N PHE A 80 -8.93 -6.70 -16.77
CA PHE A 80 -8.73 -5.46 -17.50
C PHE A 80 -7.67 -5.67 -18.56
N GLU A 81 -7.97 -5.30 -19.81
CA GLU A 81 -6.95 -5.17 -20.83
C GLU A 81 -6.06 -3.99 -20.46
N HIS A 82 -4.86 -4.30 -19.98
CA HIS A 82 -3.85 -3.30 -19.73
C HIS A 82 -3.03 -3.09 -21.01
N PRO A 83 -2.85 -1.84 -21.47
CA PRO A 83 -1.89 -1.58 -22.52
C PRO A 83 -0.52 -2.07 -22.04
N ALA A 84 0.28 -2.60 -22.97
CA ALA A 84 1.62 -3.04 -22.65
C ALA A 84 2.40 -1.86 -22.05
N LEU A 85 2.66 -1.90 -20.74
CA LEU A 85 3.42 -0.87 -20.04
C LEU A 85 4.85 -0.76 -20.57
N PHE A 86 5.34 -1.86 -21.14
CA PHE A 86 6.65 -1.96 -21.77
C PHE A 86 6.46 -2.55 -23.18
N PRO A 87 7.18 -2.04 -24.20
CA PRO A 87 7.10 -2.57 -25.55
C PRO A 87 7.76 -3.96 -25.71
N TRP A 88 8.34 -4.50 -24.63
CA TRP A 88 8.96 -5.82 -24.57
C TRP A 88 8.37 -6.66 -23.41
N PRO A 89 8.38 -8.00 -23.52
CA PRO A 89 8.01 -8.87 -22.40
C PRO A 89 8.97 -8.61 -21.22
N VAL A 90 8.43 -8.18 -20.08
CA VAL A 90 9.22 -8.06 -18.85
C VAL A 90 9.55 -9.48 -18.38
N ARG A 91 10.85 -9.82 -18.40
CA ARG A 91 11.32 -11.03 -17.74
C ARG A 91 11.31 -10.75 -16.24
N TYR A 92 10.33 -11.29 -15.52
CA TYR A 92 10.39 -11.34 -14.07
C TYR A 92 11.49 -12.33 -13.70
N ASP A 93 12.71 -11.82 -13.54
CA ASP A 93 13.82 -12.62 -13.00
C ASP A 93 13.58 -12.75 -11.49
N VAL A 94 12.82 -13.78 -11.11
CA VAL A 94 12.68 -14.24 -9.74
C VAL A 94 13.91 -15.10 -9.40
N GLY A 95 15.05 -14.43 -9.26
CA GLY A 95 16.28 -15.04 -8.75
C GLY A 95 16.15 -15.50 -7.30
#